data_AF-A0A7D7VMY3-F1
#
_entry.id   AF-A0A7D7VMY3-F1
#
_cell.length_a   1.000
_cell.length_b   1.000
_cell.length_c   1.000
_cell.angle_alpha   90.00
_cell.angle_beta   90.00
_cell.angle_gamma   90.00
#
_symmetry.space_group_name_H-M   'P 1'
#
loop_
_entity.id
_entity.type
_entity.pdbx_description
1 polymer ?
#
loop_
_entity_poly.entity_id
_entity_poly.type
_entity_poly.pdbx_seq_one_letter_code
_entity_poly.pdbx_strand_id
1 'polypeptide(L)' 'MKAKTVTQSAITAFLVDDEKKSLSNLENLIRQYCSTIIIIGTSQKPLAAIEQIKKLQPAVLFLDIQASSKRF' A
#
# COMPACT_ATOMS: atom_id res chain seq x y z
N MET A 1 -22.32 -22.01 23.57
CA MET A 1 -21.67 -20.69 23.54
C MET A 1 -21.26 -20.42 22.09
N LYS A 2 -21.84 -19.43 21.40
CA LYS A 2 -21.42 -19.08 20.03
C LYS A 2 -20.31 -18.05 20.12
N ALA A 3 -19.14 -18.34 19.56
CA ALA A 3 -18.03 -17.40 19.48
C ALA A 3 -18.48 -16.15 18.73
N LYS A 4 -18.23 -14.98 19.32
CA LYS A 4 -18.41 -13.68 18.66
C LYS A 4 -17.40 -13.64 17.52
N THR A 5 -17.85 -13.83 16.29
CA THR A 5 -16.98 -13.69 15.11
C THR A 5 -16.55 -12.23 15.04
N VAL A 6 -15.27 -11.96 15.32
CA VAL A 6 -14.69 -10.64 15.06
C VAL A 6 -14.71 -10.47 13.56
N THR A 7 -15.56 -9.57 13.06
CA THR A 7 -15.56 -9.17 11.65
C THR A 7 -14.30 -8.35 11.43
N GLN A 8 -13.23 -9.01 11.02
CA GLN A 8 -11.97 -8.35 10.69
C GLN A 8 -12.22 -7.46 9.46
N SER A 9 -12.34 -6.14 9.68
CA SER A 9 -12.56 -5.18 8.60
C SER A 9 -11.27 -5.08 7.78
N ALA A 10 -11.39 -5.26 6.46
CA ALA A 10 -10.25 -5.18 5.55
C ALA A 10 -9.71 -3.75 5.48
N ILE A 11 -8.40 -3.59 5.59
CA ILE A 11 -7.69 -2.31 5.51
C ILE A 11 -7.18 -2.14 4.09
N THR A 12 -7.64 -1.12 3.37
CA THR A 12 -7.14 -0.84 2.02
C THR A 12 -5.78 -0.13 2.09
N ALA A 13 -4.85 -0.57 1.25
CA ALA A 13 -3.50 -0.04 1.19
C ALA A 13 -3.11 0.42 -0.21
N PHE A 14 -2.32 1.48 -0.28
CA PHE A 14 -1.64 1.90 -1.50
C PHE A 14 -0.13 1.94 -1.23
N LEU A 15 0.68 1.49 -2.19
CA LEU A 15 2.13 1.40 -2.04
C LEU A 15 2.83 2.34 -3.03
N VAL A 16 3.81 3.11 -2.56
CA VAL A 16 4.60 4.04 -3.38
C VAL A 16 6.07 3.83 -3.08
N ASP A 17 6.83 3.45 -4.09
CA ASP A 17 8.27 3.19 -4.01
C ASP A 17 8.85 3.27 -5.43
N ASP A 18 9.84 4.13 -5.66
CA ASP A 18 10.42 4.36 -6.99
C ASP A 18 11.28 3.19 -7.48
N GLU A 19 11.62 2.24 -6.61
CA GLU A 19 12.32 1.01 -6.95
C GLU A 19 11.36 -0.17 -7.12
N LYS A 20 11.19 -0.61 -8.37
CA LYS A 20 10.32 -1.76 -8.73
C LYS A 20 10.53 -3.00 -7.84
N LYS A 21 11.78 -3.30 -7.50
CA LYS A 21 12.14 -4.49 -6.72
C LYS A 21 11.67 -4.34 -5.27
N SER A 22 11.87 -3.18 -4.65
CA SER A 22 11.40 -2.87 -3.30
C SER A 22 9.89 -2.90 -3.23
N LEU A 23 9.22 -2.27 -4.21
CA LEU A 23 7.75 -2.30 -4.34
C LEU A 23 7.20 -3.73 -4.44
N SER A 24 7.80 -4.57 -5.30
CA SER A 24 7.37 -5.96 -5.49
C SER A 24 7.62 -6.82 -4.25
N ASN A 25 8.75 -6.60 -3.57
CA ASN A 25 9.06 -7.30 -2.32
C ASN A 25 8.05 -6.94 -1.22
N LEU A 26 7.75 -5.65 -1.03
CA LEU A 26 6.78 -5.19 -0.05
C LEU A 26 5.38 -5.75 -0.34
N GLU A 27 4.96 -5.72 -1.61
CA GLU A 27 3.69 -6.30 -2.03
C GLU A 27 3.61 -7.79 -1.67
N ASN A 28 4.65 -8.57 -1.97
CA ASN A 28 4.69 -10.00 -1.62
C ASN A 28 4.65 -10.24 -0.11
N LEU A 29 5.40 -9.47 0.68
CA LEU A 29 5.41 -9.59 2.14
C LEU A 29 4.03 -9.27 2.73
N ILE A 30 3.37 -8.21 2.27
CA ILE A 30 2.02 -7.85 2.71
C ILE A 30 1.03 -8.98 2.35
N ARG A 31 1.08 -9.50 1.12
CA ARG A 31 0.21 -10.60 0.69
C ARG A 31 0.44 -11.87 1.50
N GLN A 32 1.69 -12.15 1.89
CA GLN A 32 2.06 -13.36 2.62
C GLN A 32 1.71 -13.28 4.11
N TYR A 33 1.91 -12.11 4.75
CA TYR A 33 1.88 -11.99 6.20
C TYR A 33 0.72 -11.14 6.74
N CYS A 34 0.03 -10.36 5.89
CA CYS A 34 -1.03 -9.45 6.31
C CYS A 34 -2.38 -9.84 5.66
N SER A 35 -3.07 -10.81 6.25
CA SER A 35 -4.36 -11.32 5.74
C SER A 35 -5.49 -10.28 5.71
N THR A 36 -5.31 -9.14 6.37
CA THR A 36 -6.31 -8.09 6.54
C THR A 36 -6.07 -6.87 5.66
N ILE A 37 -4.92 -6.82 4.98
CA ILE A 37 -4.53 -5.70 4.11
C ILE A 37 -4.88 -6.04 2.66
N ILE A 38 -5.65 -5.17 2.01
CA ILE A 38 -5.96 -5.26 0.59
C ILE A 38 -5.21 -4.16 -0.15
N ILE A 39 -4.26 -4.55 -1.00
CA ILE A 39 -3.54 -3.62 -1.85
C ILE A 39 -4.47 -3.19 -2.99
N ILE A 40 -4.91 -1.93 -2.98
CA ILE A 40 -5.83 -1.37 -3.98
C ILE A 40 -5.11 -0.55 -5.06
N GLY A 41 -3.80 -0.36 -4.93
CA GLY A 41 -2.98 0.28 -5.95
C GLY A 41 -1.51 0.36 -5.57
N THR A 42 -0.66 0.51 -6.57
CA THR A 42 0.79 0.69 -6.42
C THR A 42 1.29 1.74 -7.41
N SER A 43 2.39 2.43 -7.10
CA SER A 43 3.01 3.39 -8.02
C SER A 43 4.52 3.47 -7.79
N GLN A 44 5.28 3.50 -8.90
CA GLN A 44 6.72 3.82 -8.88
C GLN A 44 7.02 5.32 -9.02
N LYS A 45 5.98 6.14 -9.12
CA LYS A 45 6.11 7.59 -9.34
C LYS A 45 5.31 8.31 -8.27
N PRO A 46 5.95 8.98 -7.30
CA PRO A 46 5.24 9.68 -6.23
C PRO A 46 4.22 10.69 -6.76
N LEU A 47 4.58 11.46 -7.79
CA LEU A 47 3.68 12.44 -8.38
C LEU A 47 2.44 11.80 -9.02
N ALA A 48 2.60 10.68 -9.72
CA ALA A 48 1.47 9.95 -10.31
C ALA A 48 0.60 9.26 -9.23
N ALA A 49 1.20 8.93 -8.08
CA ALA A 49 0.48 8.32 -6.97
C ALA A 49 -0.53 9.30 -6.35
N ILE A 50 -0.27 10.61 -6.37
CA ILE A 50 -1.15 11.63 -5.75
C ILE A 50 -2.58 11.56 -6.31
N GLU A 51 -2.73 11.50 -7.64
CA GLU A 51 -4.05 11.43 -8.27
C GLU A 51 -4.77 10.11 -7.94
N GLN A 52 -4.02 9.00 -7.92
CA GLN A 52 -4.57 7.69 -7.61
C GLN A 52 -4.99 7.58 -6.15
N ILE A 53 -4.19 8.08 -5.20
CA ILE A 53 -4.50 8.10 -3.77
C ILE A 53 -5.75 8.94 -3.51
N LYS A 54 -5.86 10.12 -4.14
CA LYS A 54 -7.06 10.98 -4.03
C LYS A 54 -8.31 10.26 -4.54
N LYS A 55 -8.20 9.50 -5.63
CA LYS A 55 -9.33 8.75 -6.21
C LYS A 55 -9.70 7.51 -5.40
N LEU A 56 -8.71 6.75 -4.95
CA LEU A 56 -8.88 5.43 -4.34
C LEU A 56 -9.11 5.49 -2.83
N GLN A 57 -8.75 6.60 -2.17
CA GLN A 57 -8.92 6.82 -0.73
C GLN A 57 -8.48 5.60 0.11
N PRO A 58 -7.22 5.13 -0.02
CA PRO A 58 -6.73 4.02 0.78
C PRO A 58 -6.72 4.39 2.27
N ALA A 59 -7.01 3.42 3.14
CA ALA A 59 -6.94 3.61 4.58
C ALA A 59 -5.49 3.75 5.09
N VAL A 60 -4.53 3.12 4.40
CA VAL A 60 -3.10 3.15 4.72
C VAL A 60 -2.27 3.42 3.47
N LEU A 61 -1.24 4.26 3.60
CA LEU A 61 -0.25 4.51 2.57
C LEU A 61 1.11 3.99 3.02
N PHE A 62 1.70 3.09 2.25
CA PHE A 62 3.11 2.73 2.37
C PHE A 62 3.89 3.60 1.40
N LEU A 63 4.71 4.51 1.91
CA LEU A 63 5.48 5.46 1.12
C LEU A 63 6.96 5.31 1.46
N ASP A 64 7.78 5.02 0.45
CA ASP A 64 9.22 5.20 0.59
C ASP A 64 9.55 6.71 0.63
N ILE A 65 10.05 7.16 1.78
CA ILE A 65 10.43 8.55 2.03
C ILE A 65 11.74 8.93 1.33
N GLN A 66 12.50 7.95 0.86
CA GLN A 66 13.70 8.19 0.04
C GLN A 66 13.37 8.29 -1.45
N ALA A 67 12.09 8.19 -1.84
CA ALA A 67 11.64 8.30 -3.22
C ALA A 67 12.35 9.49 -3.87
N SER A 68 13.33 9.16 -4.69
CA SER A 68 14.38 10.07 -5.07
C SER A 68 13.82 10.95 -6.17
N SER A 69 13.07 11.98 -5.77
CA SER A 69 13.11 13.23 -6.49
C SER A 69 14.59 13.59 -6.52
N LYS A 70 15.27 13.23 -7.62
CA LYS A 70 16.57 13.81 -7.99
C LYS A 70 16.47 15.27 -7.58
N ARG A 71 17.25 15.63 -6.56
CA ARG A 71 17.42 16.99 -6.06
C ARG A 71 17.37 17.90 -7.27
N PHE A 72 16.42 18.84 -7.27
CA PHE A 72 16.41 19.94 -8.23
C PHE A 72 17.80 20.57 -8.31
#